data_AF-A0A9P5Q8K2-F1
#
_entry.id   AF-A0A9P5Q8K2-F1
#
_cell.length_a   1.000
_cell.length_b   1.000
_cell.length_c   1.000
_cell.angle_alpha   90.00
_cell.angle_beta   90.00
_cell.angle_gamma   90.00
#
_symmetry.space_group_name_H-M   'P 1'
#
loop_
_entity.id
_entity.type
_entity.pdbx_description
1 polymer ?
#
loop_
_entity_poly.entity_id
_entity_poly.type
_entity_poly.pdbx_seq_one_letter_code
_entity_poly.pdbx_strand_id
1 'polypeptide(L)' 'MISQSTLIERLKINGSLARIAIRHLEKEGQIKRIVHHSAQLIYTRATAASD' A
#
# COMPACT_ATOMS: atom_id res chain seq x y z
N MET A 1 2.48 2.51 8.17
CA MET A 1 1.30 2.62 7.28
C MET A 1 1.78 2.82 5.87
N ILE A 2 1.12 2.18 4.90
CA ILE A 2 1.47 2.21 3.49
C ILE A 2 0.32 2.90 2.74
N SER A 3 0.64 3.99 2.03
CA SER A 3 -0.30 4.72 1.18
C SER A 3 0.44 5.29 -0.05
N GLN A 4 -0.30 5.73 -1.06
CA GLN A 4 0.28 6.32 -2.27
C GLN A 4 1.20 7.50 -1.93
N SER A 5 0.74 8.41 -1.07
CA SER A 5 1.47 9.62 -0.68
C SER A 5 2.80 9.27 0.00
N THR A 6 2.80 8.26 0.88
CA THR A 6 3.99 7.82 1.61
C THR A 6 5.04 7.21 0.68
N LEU A 7 4.62 6.51 -0.38
CA LEU A 7 5.53 5.93 -1.38
C LEU A 7 6.14 7.02 -2.27
N ILE A 8 5.34 8.00 -2.70
CA ILE A 8 5.81 9.15 -3.50
C ILE A 8 6.89 9.91 -2.72
N GLU A 9 6.64 10.20 -1.45
CA GLU A 9 7.56 10.97 -0.61
C GLU A 9 8.89 10.25 -0.39
N ARG A 10 8.85 8.94 -0.10
CA ARG A 10 10.01 8.12 0.25
C ARG A 10 10.82 7.64 -0.95
N LEU A 11 10.14 7.20 -2.01
CA LEU A 11 10.76 6.59 -3.19
C LEU A 11 10.93 7.58 -4.35
N LYS A 12 10.40 8.80 -4.21
CA LYS A 12 10.43 9.86 -5.25
C LYS A 12 9.85 9.38 -6.59
N ILE A 13 8.75 8.63 -6.53
CA ILE A 13 8.03 8.11 -7.70
C ILE A 13 6.72 8.87 -7.94
N ASN A 14 6.14 8.74 -9.14
CA ASN A 14 4.84 9.32 -9.45
C ASN A 14 3.67 8.51 -8.84
N GLY A 15 2.50 9.14 -8.76
CA GLY A 15 1.31 8.51 -8.17
C GLY A 15 0.76 7.33 -8.97
N SER A 16 0.95 7.30 -10.29
CA SER A 16 0.56 6.16 -11.13
C SER A 16 1.39 4.91 -10.79
N LEU A 17 2.71 5.05 -10.65
CA LEU A 17 3.59 3.95 -10.27
C LEU A 17 3.33 3.51 -8.83
N ALA A 18 3.11 4.45 -7.90
CA ALA A 18 2.74 4.12 -6.52
C ALA A 18 1.46 3.28 -6.45
N ARG A 19 0.45 3.59 -7.28
CA ARG A 19 -0.78 2.78 -7.39
C ARG A 19 -0.53 1.36 -7.92
N ILE A 20 0.32 1.23 -8.93
CA ILE A 20 0.67 -0.08 -9.50
C ILE A 20 1.45 -0.90 -8.46
N ALA A 21 2.42 -0.29 -7.79
CA ALA A 21 3.23 -0.94 -6.76
C ALA A 21 2.36 -1.47 -5.60
N ILE A 22 1.40 -0.67 -5.11
CA ILE A 22 0.47 -1.11 -4.07
C ILE A 22 -0.34 -2.33 -4.53
N ARG A 23 -0.91 -2.30 -5.74
CA ARG A 23 -1.68 -3.44 -6.28
C ARG A 23 -0.82 -4.69 -6.45
N HIS A 24 0.43 -4.52 -6.85
CA HIS A 24 1.38 -5.62 -7.01
C HIS A 24 1.72 -6.25 -5.66
N LEU A 25 2.09 -5.43 -4.67
CA LEU A 25 2.40 -5.89 -3.30
C LEU A 25 1.19 -6.52 -2.61
N GLU A 26 -0.02 -6.02 -2.87
CA GLU A 26 -1.26 -6.61 -2.37
C GLU A 26 -1.52 -7.98 -3.02
N LYS A 27 -1.31 -8.11 -4.33
CA LYS A 27 -1.43 -9.39 -5.05
C LYS A 27 -0.44 -10.43 -4.56
N GLU A 28 0.77 -10.02 -4.20
CA GLU A 28 1.80 -10.89 -3.61
C GLU A 28 1.55 -11.21 -2.12
N GLY A 29 0.56 -10.57 -1.48
CA GLY A 29 0.26 -10.77 -0.07
C GLY A 29 1.29 -10.14 0.88
N GLN A 30 2.19 -9.29 0.39
CA GLN A 30 3.19 -8.60 1.23
C GLN A 30 2.58 -7.49 2.10
N ILE A 31 1.43 -6.97 1.69
CA ILE A 31 0.69 -5.93 2.40
C ILE A 31 -0.77 -6.33 2.54
N LYS A 32 -1.38 -6.02 3.69
CA LYS A 32 -2.80 -6.25 3.99
C LYS A 32 -3.54 -4.91 3.99
N ARG A 33 -4.74 -4.89 3.45
CA ARG A 33 -5.62 -3.72 3.46
C ARG A 33 -6.25 -3.59 4.84
N ILE A 34 -6.22 -2.39 5.43
CA ILE A 34 -6.94 -2.09 6.68
C ILE A 34 -8.23 -1.34 6.37
N VAL A 35 -8.13 -0.22 5.65
CA VAL A 35 -9.27 0.65 5.36
C VAL A 35 -9.42 0.82 3.85
N HIS A 36 -10.64 0.59 3.37
CA HIS A 36 -11.06 0.91 2.02
C HIS A 36 -12.16 1.97 2.08
N HIS A 37 -11.80 3.23 1.87
CA HIS A 37 -12.74 4.32 1.66
C HIS A 37 -12.41 5.02 0.34
N SER A 38 -13.40 5.61 -0.33
CA SER A 38 -13.20 6.33 -1.60
C SER A 38 -12.17 7.45 -1.49
N ALA A 39 -12.09 8.10 -0.32
CA ALA A 39 -11.13 9.16 -0.02
C ALA A 39 -9.78 8.66 0.50
N GLN A 40 -9.69 7.42 1.03
CA GLN A 40 -8.47 6.94 1.68
C GLN A 40 -8.28 5.43 1.56
N LEU A 41 -7.11 5.04 1.04
CA LEU A 41 -6.66 3.67 0.94
C LEU A 41 -5.48 3.47 1.88
N ILE A 42 -5.67 2.69 2.95
CA ILE A 42 -4.65 2.42 3.95
C ILE A 42 -4.29 0.94 3.96
N TYR A 43 -2.98 0.69 3.83
CA TYR A 43 -2.39 -0.63 3.89
C TYR A 43 -1.39 -0.72 5.05
N THR A 44 -1.15 -1.95 5.49
CA THR A 44 -0.08 -2.28 6.42
C THR A 44 0.74 -3.45 5.87
N ARG A 45 1.95 -3.59 6.39
CA ARG A 45 2.80 -4.74 6.09
C ARG A 45 2.12 -6.02 6.60
N ALA A 46 2.13 -7.07 5.80
CA ALA A 46 1.75 -8.40 6.25
C ALA A 46 2.79 -8.88 7.27
N THR A 47 2.35 -9.09 8.51
CA THR A 47 3.14 -9.75 9.55
C THR A 47 2.83 -11.24 9.54
N ALA A 48 3.87 -12.08 9.66
CA ALA A 48 3.70 -13.54 9.76
C ALA A 48 2.95 -14.00 11.02
N ALA A 49 2.67 -13.07 11.94
CA ALA A 49 1.74 -13.29 13.04
C ALA A 49 0.31 -13.23 12.48
N SER A 50 -0.25 -14.41 12.29
CA SER A 50 -1.67 -14.72 12.12
C SER A 50 -2.58 -13.83 12.98
N ASP A 51 -3.48 -13.10 12.31
CA ASP A 51 -4.77 -12.60 12.83
C ASP A 51 -5.75 -12.38 11.66
#